data_AF-X1VAE0-F1
#
_entry.id   AF-X1VAE0-F1
#
_cell.length_a   1.000
_cell.length_b   1.000
_cell.length_c   1.000
_cell.angle_alpha   90.00
_cell.angle_beta   90.00
_cell.angle_gamma   90.00
#
_symmetry.space_group_name_H-M   'P 1'
#
loop_
_entity.id
_entity.type
_entity.pdbx_description
1 polymer ?
#
loop_
_entity_poly.entity_id
_entity_poly.type
_entity_poly.pdbx_seq_one_letter_code
_entity_poly.pdbx_strand_id
1 'polypeptide(L)'
;GKNGLLVNMARGAVVEEKSLYQALKEKKLLGAALDVWYNYQPEPDADGKKYPYQYPFHTLDNVILSPHRGASPFSDLKRWDEQIENITRFAKGRSDFMNIVNLEDEY
;
A
#
# COMPACT_ATOMS: atom_id res chain seq x y z
N GLY A 1 10.66 -1.23 18.97
CA GLY A 1 11.31 -1.92 20.12
C GLY A 1 10.90 -3.39 20.13
N LYS A 2 11.56 -4.24 20.94
CA LYS A 2 11.42 -5.71 20.87
C LYS A 2 10.00 -6.27 21.04
N ASN A 3 9.12 -5.53 21.72
CA ASN A 3 7.71 -5.90 21.91
C ASN A 3 6.76 -5.15 20.97
N GLY A 4 7.30 -4.31 20.08
CA GLY A 4 6.51 -3.45 19.19
C GLY A 4 6.06 -4.19 17.94
N LEU A 5 4.81 -3.95 17.55
CA LEU A 5 4.24 -4.35 16.28
C LEU A 5 4.14 -3.14 15.36
N LEU A 6 4.54 -3.30 14.10
CA LEU A 6 4.31 -2.30 13.06
C LEU A 6 3.14 -2.73 12.18
N VAL A 7 2.12 -1.88 12.06
CA VAL A 7 1.01 -2.09 11.12
C VAL A 7 1.08 -1.01 10.06
N ASN A 8 1.22 -1.39 8.79
CA ASN A 8 1.23 -0.44 7.67
C ASN A 8 0.08 -0.73 6.69
N MET A 9 -0.89 0.19 6.67
CA MET A 9 -2.01 0.24 5.72
C MET A 9 -1.99 1.53 4.86
N ALA A 10 -0.91 2.30 4.93
CA ALA A 10 -0.78 3.58 4.23
C ALA A 10 -0.19 3.39 2.82
N ARG A 11 1.14 3.42 2.69
CA ARG A 11 1.90 3.11 1.47
C ARG A 11 3.20 2.43 1.86
N GLY A 12 3.73 1.55 1.01
CA GLY A 12 5.00 0.85 1.28
C GLY A 12 6.13 1.82 1.56
N ALA A 13 6.28 2.84 0.69
CA ALA A 13 7.36 3.83 0.75
C ALA A 13 7.38 4.75 2.00
N VAL A 14 6.37 4.69 2.88
CA VAL A 14 6.38 5.44 4.15
C VAL A 14 7.44 4.90 5.12
N VAL A 15 7.82 3.63 4.98
CA VAL A 15 8.87 2.99 5.77
C VAL A 15 9.99 2.58 4.82
N GLU A 16 11.26 2.74 5.20
CA GLU A 16 12.36 2.27 4.36
C GLU A 16 12.43 0.73 4.37
N GLU A 17 12.40 0.13 3.19
CA GLU A 17 12.19 -1.31 3.00
C GLU A 17 13.26 -2.16 3.68
N LYS A 18 14.54 -1.85 3.43
CA LYS A 18 15.67 -2.62 3.96
C LYS A 18 15.68 -2.59 5.48
N SER A 19 15.47 -1.41 6.07
CA SER A 19 15.46 -1.18 7.51
C SER A 19 14.34 -1.96 8.18
N LEU A 20 13.14 -1.96 7.61
CA LEU A 20 12.03 -2.76 8.11
C LEU A 20 12.35 -4.26 8.08
N TYR A 21 12.85 -4.75 6.94
CA TYR A 21 13.22 -6.16 6.80
C TYR A 21 14.29 -6.58 7.83
N GLN A 22 15.35 -5.80 7.99
CA GLN A 22 16.40 -6.10 8.97
C GLN A 22 15.87 -6.05 10.41
N ALA A 23 15.04 -5.07 10.75
CA ALA A 23 14.45 -4.98 12.09
C ALA A 23 13.58 -6.20 12.43
N LEU A 24 12.85 -6.75 11.44
CA LEU A 24 12.03 -7.95 11.62
C LEU A 24 12.89 -9.21 11.66
N LYS A 25 13.85 -9.35 10.74
CA LYS A 25 14.78 -10.49 10.67
C LYS A 25 15.62 -10.63 11.93
N GLU A 26 16.13 -9.52 12.45
CA GLU A 26 16.92 -9.45 13.68
C GLU A 26 16.07 -9.44 14.97
N LYS A 27 14.74 -9.56 14.84
CA LYS A 27 13.78 -9.52 15.95
C LYS A 27 13.93 -8.28 16.85
N LYS A 28 14.29 -7.14 16.25
CA LYS A 28 14.28 -5.80 16.88
C LYS A 28 12.85 -5.25 17.01
N LEU A 29 11.94 -5.75 16.16
CA LEU A 29 10.48 -5.64 16.29
C LEU A 29 9.91 -7.02 16.60
N LEU A 30 8.79 -7.04 17.34
CA LEU A 30 8.08 -8.28 17.60
C LEU A 30 7.55 -8.88 16.30
N GLY A 31 7.01 -8.03 15.42
CA GLY A 31 6.49 -8.42 14.13
C GLY A 31 5.87 -7.26 13.35
N ALA A 32 5.29 -7.57 12.20
CA ALA A 32 4.57 -6.59 11.38
C ALA A 32 3.35 -7.19 10.67
N ALA A 33 2.34 -6.33 10.43
CA ALA A 33 1.22 -6.62 9.53
C ALA A 33 1.24 -5.58 8.40
N LEU A 34 1.40 -6.05 7.17
CA LEU A 34 1.61 -5.21 5.99
C LEU A 34 0.55 -5.48 4.94
N ASP A 35 -0.21 -4.44 4.56
CA ASP A 35 -1.13 -4.51 3.41
C ASP A 35 -0.57 -3.78 2.19
N VAL A 36 0.45 -2.94 2.35
CA VAL A 36 0.99 -2.08 1.30
C VAL A 36 2.43 -2.45 0.98
N TRP A 37 2.83 -2.20 -0.27
CA TRP A 37 4.09 -2.73 -0.82
C TRP A 37 4.88 -1.69 -1.60
N TYR A 38 6.14 -2.04 -1.91
CA TYR A 38 7.12 -1.15 -2.52
C TYR A 38 7.06 -1.15 -4.04
N ASN A 39 6.68 -2.29 -4.63
CA ASN A 39 6.52 -2.42 -6.08
C ASN A 39 5.19 -3.10 -6.44
N TYR A 40 4.32 -2.41 -7.18
CA TYR A 40 3.04 -2.94 -7.65
C TYR A 40 3.09 -3.52 -9.07
N GLN A 41 4.24 -3.43 -9.73
CA GLN A 41 4.50 -4.04 -11.04
C GLN A 41 5.85 -4.79 -11.01
N PRO A 42 5.99 -5.81 -10.15
CA PRO A 42 7.24 -6.55 -10.06
C PRO A 42 7.47 -7.46 -11.27
N GLU A 43 8.73 -7.54 -11.66
CA GLU A 43 9.22 -8.55 -12.58
C GLU A 43 9.17 -9.94 -11.94
N PRO A 44 8.95 -11.00 -12.74
CA PRO A 44 8.98 -12.36 -12.22
C PRO A 44 10.41 -12.77 -11.84
N ASP A 45 10.54 -13.60 -10.81
CA ASP A 45 11.76 -14.33 -10.49
C ASP A 45 12.01 -15.50 -11.46
N ALA A 46 13.06 -16.28 -11.22
CA ALA A 46 13.41 -17.43 -12.04
C ALA A 46 12.32 -18.52 -12.09
N ASP A 47 11.44 -18.58 -11.09
CA ASP A 47 10.31 -19.50 -11.00
C ASP A 47 9.00 -18.88 -11.53
N GLY A 48 9.06 -17.67 -12.10
CA GLY A 48 7.89 -16.94 -12.60
C GLY A 48 7.07 -16.22 -11.52
N LYS A 49 7.53 -16.21 -10.26
CA LYS A 49 6.80 -15.58 -9.15
C LYS A 49 7.09 -14.09 -9.09
N LYS A 50 6.06 -13.32 -8.75
CA LYS A 50 6.10 -11.87 -8.69
C LYS A 50 5.95 -11.42 -7.24
N TYR A 51 6.99 -10.80 -6.71
CA TYR A 51 6.98 -10.30 -5.33
C TYR A 51 6.96 -8.79 -5.28
N PRO A 52 6.08 -8.17 -4.48
CA PRO A 52 5.95 -6.73 -4.44
C PRO A 52 7.00 -6.05 -3.51
N TYR A 53 8.08 -6.78 -3.19
CA TYR A 53 9.19 -6.40 -2.33
C TYR A 53 10.51 -6.93 -2.91
N GLN A 54 11.62 -6.28 -2.57
CA GLN A 54 12.98 -6.72 -2.88
C GLN A 54 13.54 -7.68 -1.83
N TYR A 55 13.13 -7.52 -0.56
CA TYR A 55 13.58 -8.38 0.54
C TYR A 55 12.52 -9.42 0.88
N PRO A 56 12.87 -10.69 1.13
CA PRO A 56 11.91 -11.78 1.19
C PRO A 56 11.10 -11.78 2.50
N PHE A 57 10.16 -10.84 2.66
CA PHE A 57 9.30 -10.75 3.85
C PHE A 57 8.50 -12.04 4.08
N HIS A 58 8.11 -12.75 3.01
CA HIS A 58 7.40 -14.03 3.07
C HIS A 58 8.16 -15.16 3.75
N THR A 59 9.48 -15.04 3.95
CA THR A 59 10.26 -16.06 4.65
C THR A 59 10.32 -15.83 6.16
N LEU A 60 9.81 -14.69 6.64
CA LEU A 60 9.84 -14.33 8.05
C LEU A 60 8.61 -14.88 8.78
N ASP A 61 8.81 -15.48 9.94
CA ASP A 61 7.75 -16.07 10.79
C ASP A 61 6.94 -15.01 11.57
N ASN A 62 7.46 -13.79 11.65
CA ASN A 62 6.90 -12.68 12.41
C ASN A 62 6.28 -11.58 11.53
N VAL A 63 5.85 -11.92 10.31
CA VAL A 63 5.21 -10.96 9.39
C VAL A 63 3.95 -11.56 8.78
N ILE A 64 2.86 -10.79 8.82
CA ILE A 64 1.62 -11.09 8.09
C ILE A 64 1.55 -10.18 6.87
N LEU A 65 1.35 -10.80 5.70
CA LEU A 65 1.30 -10.12 4.40
C LEU A 65 -0.14 -10.13 3.86
N SER A 66 -0.61 -9.00 3.33
CA SER A 66 -1.88 -8.86 2.62
C SER A 66 -1.67 -8.16 1.28
N PRO A 67 -2.37 -8.55 0.19
CA PRO A 67 -2.10 -8.05 -1.17
C PRO A 67 -2.79 -6.70 -1.48
N HIS A 68 -2.64 -5.69 -0.63
CA HIS A 68 -3.24 -4.35 -0.80
C HIS A 68 -4.75 -4.37 -0.98
N ARG A 69 -5.43 -4.96 0.01
CA ARG A 69 -6.88 -5.19 0.00
C ARG A 69 -7.60 -4.59 1.21
N GLY A 70 -6.91 -3.91 2.11
CA GLY A 70 -7.47 -3.37 3.35
C GLY A 70 -8.52 -2.27 3.14
N ALA A 71 -8.46 -1.55 2.03
CA ALA A 71 -9.31 -0.38 1.76
C ALA A 71 -10.49 -0.63 0.79
N SER A 72 -10.71 -1.86 0.31
CA SER A 72 -11.73 -2.15 -0.71
C SER A 72 -12.82 -3.11 -0.19
N PRO A 73 -13.60 -2.75 0.85
CA PRO A 73 -14.80 -3.50 1.16
C PRO A 73 -15.82 -3.32 0.03
N PHE A 74 -16.49 -4.41 -0.37
CA PHE A 74 -17.52 -4.41 -1.42
C PHE A 74 -18.72 -3.49 -1.15
N SER A 75 -18.79 -2.89 0.04
CA SER A 75 -19.88 -2.01 0.50
C SER A 75 -19.63 -0.52 0.27
N ASP A 76 -18.47 -0.10 -0.23
CA ASP A 76 -18.15 1.33 -0.43
C ASP A 76 -18.59 1.84 -1.81
N LEU A 77 -19.91 1.87 -2.04
CA LEU A 77 -20.50 2.30 -3.32
C LEU A 77 -20.38 3.81 -3.56
N LYS A 78 -20.39 4.64 -2.50
CA LYS A 78 -20.33 6.11 -2.62
C LYS A 78 -19.03 6.59 -3.26
N ARG A 79 -17.91 5.95 -2.93
CA ARG A 79 -16.60 6.26 -3.53
C ARG A 79 -16.58 6.01 -5.05
N TRP A 80 -17.38 5.06 -5.54
CA TRP A 80 -17.53 4.84 -6.98
C TRP A 80 -18.36 5.93 -7.65
N ASP A 81 -19.42 6.40 -7.01
CA ASP A 81 -20.24 7.50 -7.54
C ASP A 81 -19.41 8.77 -7.76
N GLU A 82 -18.53 9.11 -6.81
CA GLU A 82 -17.63 10.27 -6.92
C GLU A 82 -16.63 10.13 -8.08
N GLN A 83 -16.09 8.92 -8.31
CA GLN A 83 -15.20 8.66 -9.45
C GLN A 83 -15.94 8.78 -10.78
N ILE A 84 -17.14 8.19 -10.87
CA ILE A 84 -17.99 8.25 -12.07
C ILE A 84 -18.34 9.72 -12.40
N GLU A 85 -18.65 10.51 -11.37
CA GLU A 85 -18.96 11.93 -11.55
C GLU A 85 -17.74 12.71 -12.07
N ASN A 86 -16.54 12.49 -11.51
CA ASN A 86 -15.32 13.14 -12.02
C ASN A 86 -15.01 12.77 -13.48
N ILE A 87 -15.20 11.50 -13.87
CA ILE A 87 -15.08 11.05 -15.27
C ILE A 87 -16.11 11.76 -16.16
N THR A 88 -17.35 11.88 -15.69
CA THR A 88 -18.45 12.56 -16.40
C THR A 88 -18.15 14.05 -16.59
N ARG A 89 -17.63 14.73 -15.58
CA ARG A 89 -17.19 16.14 -15.67
C ARG A 89 -16.10 16.30 -16.72
N PHE A 90 -15.07 15.45 -16.68
CA PHE A 90 -13.98 15.48 -17.65
C PHE A 90 -14.49 15.30 -19.09
N ALA A 91 -15.34 14.30 -19.32
CA ALA A 91 -15.93 14.04 -20.65
C ALA A 91 -16.78 15.21 -21.20
N LYS A 92 -17.29 16.07 -20.33
CA LYS A 92 -18.06 17.28 -20.68
C LYS A 92 -17.18 18.54 -20.81
N GLY A 93 -15.85 18.41 -20.72
CA GLY A 93 -14.92 19.55 -20.74
C GLY A 93 -14.95 20.42 -19.49
N ARG A 94 -15.48 19.89 -18.36
CA ARG A 94 -15.50 20.58 -17.08
C ARG A 94 -14.22 20.30 -16.29
N SER A 95 -13.82 21.27 -15.46
CA SER A 95 -12.63 21.22 -14.61
C SER A 95 -12.94 21.32 -13.11
N ASP A 96 -14.20 21.49 -12.74
CA ASP A 96 -14.63 21.60 -11.35
C ASP A 96 -14.77 20.21 -10.71
N PHE A 97 -13.67 19.48 -10.54
CA PHE A 97 -13.67 18.12 -9.99
C PHE A 97 -13.93 18.09 -8.48
N MET A 98 -14.43 16.94 -7.99
CA MET A 98 -14.57 16.63 -6.57
C MET A 98 -13.27 16.07 -6.01
N ASN A 99 -13.01 16.29 -4.72
CA ASN A 99 -11.90 15.70 -3.97
C ASN A 99 -10.52 15.90 -4.64
N ILE A 100 -10.29 17.11 -5.18
CA ILE A 100 -9.03 17.45 -5.83
C ILE A 100 -7.91 17.42 -4.77
N VAL A 101 -6.88 16.63 -5.04
CA VAL A 101 -5.64 16.65 -4.27
C VAL A 101 -4.72 17.65 -4.95
N ASN A 102 -4.56 18.84 -4.37
CA ASN A 102 -3.55 19.80 -4.79
C ASN A 102 -2.39 19.77 -3.78
N LEU A 103 -1.16 19.55 -4.28
CA LEU A 103 0.04 19.50 -3.44
C LEU A 103 0.57 20.89 -3.09
N GLU A 104 0.19 21.92 -3.84
CA GLU A 104 0.62 23.31 -3.61
C GLU A 104 -0.29 24.06 -2.64
N ASP A 105 -1.60 23.75 -2.66
CA ASP A 105 -2.60 24.44 -1.83
C ASP A 105 -2.68 23.88 -0.39
N GLU A 106 -2.00 22.75 -0.11
CA GLU A 106 -2.18 21.95 1.12
C GLU A 106 -3.69 21.73 1.46
N TYR A 107 -4.05 21.32 2.68
CA TYR A 107 -5.43 20.97 3.05
C TYR A 107 -6.33 22.18 3.38
#